data_AF-A0A7C6I2V6-F1
#
_entry.id   AF-A0A7C6I2V6-F1
#
_cell.length_a   1.000
_cell.length_b   1.000
_cell.length_c   1.000
_cell.angle_alpha   90.00
_cell.angle_beta   90.00
_cell.angle_gamma   90.00
#
_symmetry.space_group_name_H-M   'P 1'
#
loop_
_entity.id
_entity.type
_entity.pdbx_description
1 polymer ?
#
loop_
_entity_poly.entity_id
_entity_poly.type
_entity_poly.pdbx_seq_one_letter_code
_entity_poly.pdbx_strand_id
1 'polypeptide(L)'
;LHEPVNPDFYNSDGTVALYALFGSLPFASKLVEKSVKKLVKMYPELIKEYGFVDAFNLEDGFWVAKDYIGIDKGITLLMIDNHYYQTTWMHYMSHPLIKKAIKKLRFRKKDF
;
A
#
# COMPACT_ATOMS: atom_id res chain seq x y z
N LEU A 1 22.80 -26.89 -4.31
CA LEU A 1 23.43 -25.57 -4.15
C LEU A 1 22.36 -24.62 -3.61
N HIS A 2 22.05 -24.72 -2.32
CA HIS A 2 21.26 -23.70 -1.64
C HIS A 2 22.27 -22.93 -0.80
N GLU A 3 22.53 -21.68 -1.18
CA GLU A 3 23.28 -20.79 -0.31
C GLU A 3 22.53 -20.64 1.02
N PRO A 4 23.24 -20.58 2.16
CA PRO A 4 22.60 -20.34 3.44
C PRO A 4 21.90 -18.97 3.39
N VAL A 5 20.60 -18.96 3.72
CA VAL A 5 19.80 -17.73 3.81
C VAL A 5 20.44 -16.84 4.88
N ASN A 6 20.83 -15.62 4.50
CA ASN A 6 21.40 -14.65 5.43
C ASN A 6 20.37 -14.40 6.57
N PRO A 7 20.71 -14.60 7.85
CA PRO A 7 19.79 -14.38 8.97
C PRO A 7 19.24 -12.95 9.06
N ASP A 8 19.90 -11.98 8.43
CA ASP A 8 19.41 -10.60 8.31
C ASP A 8 18.23 -10.43 7.34
N PHE A 9 17.84 -11.46 6.56
CA PHE A 9 16.66 -11.41 5.69
C PHE A 9 15.35 -11.09 6.43
N TYR A 10 15.31 -11.31 7.74
CA TYR A 10 14.13 -11.04 8.57
C TYR A 10 14.18 -9.66 9.26
N ASN A 11 15.29 -8.93 9.14
CA ASN A 11 15.43 -7.60 9.73
C ASN A 11 15.07 -6.53 8.71
N SER A 12 14.20 -5.61 9.10
CA SER A 12 13.98 -4.38 8.33
C SER A 12 15.24 -3.53 8.38
N ASP A 13 15.64 -2.98 7.24
CA ASP A 13 16.71 -1.99 7.11
C ASP A 13 16.26 -0.56 7.49
N GLY A 14 15.04 -0.40 8.00
CA GLY A 14 14.43 0.90 8.32
C GLY A 14 13.72 1.57 7.14
N THR A 15 13.72 0.98 5.95
CA THR A 15 13.06 1.56 4.78
C THR A 15 11.54 1.44 4.89
N VAL A 16 10.86 2.58 4.82
CA VAL A 16 9.39 2.68 4.87
C VAL A 16 8.84 2.93 3.48
N ALA A 17 8.18 1.91 2.92
CA ALA A 17 7.45 2.03 1.67
C ALA A 17 6.11 2.74 1.87
N LEU A 18 5.94 3.91 1.25
CA LEU A 18 4.77 4.77 1.49
C LEU A 18 3.49 4.21 0.89
N TYR A 19 3.57 3.40 -0.16
CA TYR A 19 2.38 2.74 -0.72
C TYR A 19 1.70 1.80 0.28
N ALA A 20 2.45 1.19 1.21
CA ALA A 20 1.89 0.27 2.20
C ALA A 20 0.97 1.00 3.19
N LEU A 21 1.30 2.25 3.49
CA LEU A 21 0.48 3.14 4.30
C LEU A 21 -0.89 3.38 3.64
N PHE A 22 -0.90 3.77 2.36
CA PHE A 22 -2.14 3.99 1.60
C PHE A 22 -2.88 2.70 1.28
N GLY A 23 -2.16 1.61 1.03
CA GLY A 23 -2.73 0.28 0.81
C GLY A 23 -3.57 -0.21 1.99
N SER A 24 -3.24 0.27 3.19
CA SER A 24 -3.93 -0.06 4.43
C SER A 24 -5.16 0.81 4.71
N LEU A 25 -5.41 1.84 3.90
CA LEU A 25 -6.45 2.86 4.16
C LEU A 25 -7.86 2.27 4.34
N PRO A 26 -8.34 1.30 3.53
CA PRO A 26 -9.66 0.71 3.74
C PRO A 26 -9.80 -0.08 5.04
N PHE A 27 -8.69 -0.50 5.65
CA PHE A 27 -8.68 -1.36 6.83
C PHE A 27 -8.36 -0.59 8.12
N ALA A 28 -7.51 0.43 8.03
CA ALA A 28 -6.96 1.14 9.19
C ALA A 28 -6.98 2.67 9.01
N SER A 29 -8.06 3.21 8.45
CA SER A 29 -8.14 4.61 7.99
C SER A 29 -7.67 5.64 9.01
N LYS A 30 -8.11 5.54 10.27
CA LYS A 30 -7.71 6.49 11.34
C LYS A 30 -6.21 6.51 11.59
N LEU A 31 -5.54 5.35 11.55
CA LEU A 31 -4.09 5.25 11.73
C LEU A 31 -3.36 5.81 10.50
N VAL A 32 -3.87 5.49 9.31
CA VAL A 32 -3.31 5.98 8.05
C VAL A 32 -3.40 7.50 7.97
N GLU A 33 -4.58 8.09 8.18
CA GLU A 33 -4.78 9.54 8.15
C GLU A 33 -3.90 10.28 9.16
N LYS A 34 -3.77 9.75 10.38
CA LYS A 34 -2.87 10.32 11.40
C LYS A 34 -1.41 10.31 10.94
N SER A 35 -0.98 9.21 10.31
CA SER A 35 0.38 9.05 9.82
C SER A 35 0.65 9.97 8.63
N VAL A 36 -0.27 10.04 7.66
CA VAL A 36 -0.17 10.96 6.51
C VAL A 36 -0.07 12.41 6.97
N LYS A 37 -0.95 12.85 7.90
CA LYS A 37 -0.87 14.22 8.46
C LYS A 37 0.49 14.50 9.12
N LYS A 38 1.06 13.52 9.82
CA LYS A 38 2.38 13.65 10.45
C LYS A 38 3.48 13.74 9.39
N LEU A 39 3.46 12.89 8.37
CA LEU A 39 4.43 12.89 7.28
C LEU A 39 4.40 14.20 6.49
N VAL A 40 3.20 14.68 6.10
CA VAL A 40 3.03 15.98 5.41
C VAL A 40 3.63 17.12 6.23
N LYS A 41 3.43 17.10 7.56
CA LYS A 41 3.91 18.16 8.45
C LYS A 41 5.41 18.11 8.67
N MET A 42 5.97 16.90 8.84
CA MET A 42 7.36 16.72 9.26
C MET A 42 8.34 16.60 8.08
N TYR A 43 7.88 16.04 6.97
CA TYR A 43 8.70 15.68 5.81
C TYR A 43 7.98 16.05 4.49
N PRO A 44 7.69 17.33 4.24
CA PRO A 44 7.04 17.77 3.00
C PRO A 44 7.77 17.35 1.72
N GLU A 45 9.09 17.13 1.78
CA GLU A 45 9.97 16.62 0.71
C GLU A 45 9.62 15.20 0.22
N LEU A 46 8.83 14.46 0.99
CA LEU A 46 8.30 13.17 0.54
C LEU A 46 7.20 13.33 -0.51
N ILE A 47 6.69 14.53 -0.75
CA ILE A 47 5.66 14.82 -1.76
C ILE A 47 6.28 15.59 -2.91
N LYS A 48 6.21 15.00 -4.11
CA LYS A 48 6.73 15.57 -5.35
C LYS A 48 5.65 15.49 -6.45
N GLU A 49 6.05 15.58 -7.72
CA GLU A 49 5.15 15.70 -8.89
C GLU A 49 4.01 14.67 -8.92
N TYR A 50 4.29 13.40 -8.59
CA TYR A 50 3.30 12.31 -8.60
C TYR A 50 2.83 11.92 -7.20
N GLY A 51 2.80 12.88 -6.27
CA GLY A 51 2.42 12.68 -4.88
C GLY A 51 3.57 12.14 -4.04
N PHE A 52 3.23 11.35 -3.02
CA PHE A 52 4.25 10.73 -2.15
C PHE A 52 5.25 9.92 -2.99
N VAL A 53 6.55 10.06 -2.69
CA VAL A 53 7.64 9.22 -3.21
C VAL A 53 7.43 7.74 -2.87
N ASP A 54 8.27 6.87 -3.41
CA ASP A 54 8.13 5.43 -3.23
C ASP A 54 8.39 4.99 -1.78
N ALA A 55 9.55 5.36 -1.25
CA ALA A 55 10.01 5.02 0.08
C ALA A 55 10.95 6.08 0.64
N PHE A 56 11.20 6.01 1.95
CA PHE A 56 12.22 6.78 2.65
C PHE A 56 12.82 5.96 3.79
N ASN A 57 13.99 6.35 4.26
CA ASN A 57 14.65 5.72 5.41
C ASN A 57 15.28 6.80 6.30
N LEU A 58 14.78 6.96 7.53
CA LEU A 58 15.30 7.95 8.48
C LEU A 58 16.61 7.52 9.13
N GLU A 59 16.89 6.21 9.18
CA GLU A 59 18.08 5.64 9.80
C GLU A 59 19.26 5.68 8.83
N ASP A 60 19.01 5.65 7.53
CA ASP A 60 20.00 5.86 6.47
C ASP A 60 20.12 7.34 6.06
N GLY A 61 20.46 8.20 7.02
CA GLY A 61 20.76 9.62 6.75
C GLY A 61 19.62 10.41 6.10
N PHE A 62 18.37 9.99 6.34
CA PHE A 62 17.18 10.47 5.65
C PHE A 62 17.22 10.30 4.12
N TRP A 63 17.51 9.08 3.69
CA TRP A 63 17.38 8.69 2.30
C TRP A 63 15.92 8.78 1.81
N VAL A 64 15.74 9.30 0.60
CA VAL A 64 14.44 9.44 -0.06
C VAL A 64 14.53 8.86 -1.47
N ALA A 65 13.61 7.96 -1.81
CA ALA A 65 13.54 7.38 -3.15
C ALA A 65 13.39 8.48 -4.22
N LYS A 66 14.13 8.31 -5.32
CA LYS A 66 14.11 9.23 -6.47
C LYS A 66 13.05 8.83 -7.49
N ASP A 67 12.77 7.54 -7.58
CA ASP A 67 11.89 6.97 -8.59
C ASP A 67 10.47 6.79 -8.10
N TYR A 68 9.59 6.51 -9.05
CA TYR A 68 8.21 6.15 -8.83
C TYR A 68 7.92 4.81 -9.48
N ILE A 69 7.43 3.86 -8.70
CA ILE A 69 7.12 2.53 -9.19
C ILE A 69 5.62 2.44 -9.48
N GLY A 70 5.29 1.99 -10.70
CA GLY A 70 3.89 1.94 -11.18
C GLY A 70 2.99 1.04 -10.33
N ILE A 71 3.50 -0.09 -9.83
CA ILE A 71 2.73 -0.99 -8.95
C ILE A 71 2.37 -0.32 -7.61
N ASP A 72 3.28 0.51 -7.09
CA ASP A 72 3.15 1.18 -5.79
C ASP A 72 2.23 2.39 -5.88
N LYS A 73 2.29 3.14 -6.99
CA LYS A 73 1.29 4.18 -7.27
C LYS A 73 -0.07 3.62 -7.62
N GLY A 74 -0.11 2.52 -8.36
CA GLY A 74 -1.35 1.81 -8.67
C GLY A 74 -2.10 1.44 -7.40
N ILE A 75 -1.48 0.71 -6.47
CA ILE A 75 -2.16 0.30 -5.24
C ILE A 75 -2.54 1.48 -4.35
N THR A 76 -1.72 2.54 -4.31
CA THR A 76 -2.02 3.78 -3.58
C THR A 76 -3.34 4.39 -4.05
N LEU A 77 -3.50 4.60 -5.36
CA LEU A 77 -4.72 5.19 -5.93
C LEU A 77 -5.93 4.27 -5.75
N LEU A 78 -5.78 2.97 -6.03
CA LEU A 78 -6.87 2.01 -5.91
C LEU A 78 -7.39 1.90 -4.47
N MET A 79 -6.52 1.98 -3.46
CA MET A 79 -6.93 1.88 -2.06
C MET A 79 -7.49 3.19 -1.50
N ILE A 80 -7.08 4.35 -2.04
CA ILE A 80 -7.76 5.62 -1.80
C ILE A 80 -9.19 5.59 -2.35
N ASP A 81 -9.37 5.21 -3.61
CA ASP A 81 -10.71 5.05 -4.21
C ASP A 81 -11.55 4.03 -3.43
N ASN A 82 -10.99 2.87 -3.08
CA ASN A 82 -11.74 1.86 -2.34
C ASN A 82 -12.15 2.32 -0.94
N HIS A 83 -11.37 3.18 -0.29
CA HIS A 83 -11.73 3.74 1.00
C HIS A 83 -12.91 4.71 0.90
N TYR A 84 -12.89 5.62 -0.07
CA TYR A 84 -13.89 6.70 -0.17
C TYR A 84 -15.14 6.29 -0.96
N TYR A 85 -14.98 5.55 -2.05
CA TYR A 85 -16.02 5.33 -3.05
C TYR A 85 -16.27 3.86 -3.37
N GLN A 86 -15.32 2.97 -3.06
CA GLN A 86 -15.40 1.54 -3.36
C GLN A 86 -15.52 1.21 -4.86
N THR A 87 -15.23 2.16 -5.76
CA THR A 87 -15.47 2.05 -7.20
C THR A 87 -14.75 0.83 -7.78
N THR A 88 -13.46 0.68 -7.47
CA THR A 88 -12.63 -0.43 -7.93
C THR A 88 -13.18 -1.79 -7.47
N TRP A 89 -13.43 -1.96 -6.17
CA TRP A 89 -13.98 -3.20 -5.64
C TRP A 89 -15.37 -3.51 -6.18
N MET A 90 -16.25 -2.51 -6.27
CA MET A 90 -17.58 -2.70 -6.82
C MET A 90 -17.51 -3.17 -8.28
N HIS A 91 -16.71 -2.52 -9.12
CA HIS A 91 -16.57 -2.93 -10.52
C HIS A 91 -15.99 -4.35 -10.64
N TYR A 92 -14.91 -4.66 -9.94
CA TYR A 92 -14.30 -5.98 -9.97
C TYR A 92 -15.29 -7.07 -9.52
N MET A 93 -15.95 -6.85 -8.38
CA MET A 93 -16.90 -7.81 -7.81
C MET A 93 -18.21 -7.89 -8.59
N SER A 94 -18.54 -6.89 -9.40
CA SER A 94 -19.73 -6.91 -10.27
C SER A 94 -19.57 -7.85 -11.47
N HIS A 95 -18.33 -8.13 -11.89
CA HIS A 95 -18.04 -8.80 -13.15
C HIS A 95 -18.54 -10.27 -13.16
N PRO A 96 -19.26 -10.72 -14.21
CA PRO A 96 -19.86 -12.06 -14.25
C PRO A 96 -18.85 -13.21 -14.06
N LEU A 97 -17.65 -13.08 -14.63
CA LEU A 97 -16.59 -14.10 -14.47
C LEU A 97 -16.05 -14.16 -13.03
N ILE A 98 -15.95 -13.02 -12.34
CA ILE A 98 -15.48 -12.98 -10.95
C ILE A 98 -16.52 -13.63 -10.03
N LYS A 99 -17.81 -13.31 -10.22
CA LYS A 99 -18.92 -13.97 -9.50
C LYS A 99 -18.93 -15.48 -9.73
N LYS A 100 -18.72 -15.93 -10.98
CA LYS A 100 -18.61 -17.35 -11.31
C LYS A 100 -17.42 -18.01 -10.62
N ALA A 101 -16.26 -17.35 -10.59
CA ALA A 101 -15.05 -17.86 -9.95
C ALA A 101 -15.23 -18.00 -8.43
N ILE A 102 -15.76 -16.98 -7.75
CA ILE A 102 -16.08 -16.99 -6.31
C ILE A 102 -16.99 -18.19 -5.97
N LYS A 103 -18.05 -18.41 -6.75
CA LYS A 103 -18.96 -19.56 -6.57
C LYS A 103 -18.23 -20.89 -6.76
N LYS A 104 -17.41 -21.01 -7.81
CA LYS A 104 -16.65 -22.24 -8.12
C LYS A 104 -15.64 -22.58 -7.02
N LEU A 105 -14.97 -21.57 -6.47
CA LEU A 105 -14.00 -21.69 -5.39
C LEU A 105 -14.65 -21.78 -4.00
N ARG A 106 -15.99 -21.71 -3.92
CA ARG A 106 -16.77 -21.76 -2.67
C ARG A 106 -16.38 -20.67 -1.66
N PHE A 107 -15.83 -19.55 -2.14
CA PHE A 107 -15.63 -18.37 -1.30
C PHE A 107 -16.99 -17.81 -0.88
N ARG A 108 -17.10 -17.43 0.39
CA ARG A 108 -18.30 -16.82 0.97
C ARG A 108 -17.90 -15.59 1.74
N LYS A 109 -18.77 -14.57 1.73
CA LYS A 109 -18.67 -13.47 2.69
C LYS A 109 -18.78 -14.10 4.08
N LYS A 110 -17.83 -13.76 4.96
CA LYS A 110 -17.92 -14.11 6.36
C LYS A 110 -18.81 -13.07 7.02
N ASP A 111 -19.90 -13.52 7.62
CA ASP A 111 -20.71 -12.67 8.48
C ASP A 111 -19.94 -12.48 9.81
N PHE A 112 -19.92 -11.24 10.30
CA PHE A 112 -19.26 -10.83 11.54
C PHE A 112 -20.31 -10.41 12.55
#